data_AF-A0A3M3WYT7-F1
#
_entry.id   AF-A0A3M3WYT7-F1
#
_cell.length_a   1.000
_cell.length_b   1.000
_cell.length_c   1.000
_cell.angle_alpha   90.00
_cell.angle_beta   90.00
_cell.angle_gamma   90.00
#
_symmetry.space_group_name_H-M   'P 1'
#
loop_
_entity.id
_entity.type
_entity.pdbx_description
1 polymer ?
#
loop_
_entity_poly.entity_id
_entity_poly.type
_entity_poly.pdbx_seq_one_letter_code
_entity_poly.pdbx_strand_id
1 'polypeptide(L)'
;MLGASQLLVEEAGGGALVDAVLGYITYRMLKSIDSYQEEVLITLAAVLAGYALASHLHVSGPLAMVVMGLIVGNQGRSHAMSEETEKNLDMFWELTDEILNAVLFVLIGLEIVLIHFSGTLAVTGLAVIVLTLLARLLTCRRSRCSAGQTAPYQRKKYVITTL
;
A
#
# COMPACT_ATOMS: atom_id res chain seq x y z
N MET A 1 -0.98 23.46 19.89
CA MET A 1 -0.31 22.20 19.46
C MET A 1 -1.03 20.93 19.94
N LEU A 2 -1.86 20.94 20.98
CA LEU A 2 -2.62 19.76 21.43
C LEU A 2 -3.80 19.34 20.52
N GLY A 3 -4.39 20.26 19.74
CA GLY A 3 -5.55 19.95 18.89
C GLY A 3 -5.25 19.17 17.61
N ALA A 4 -4.08 19.38 16.98
CA ALA A 4 -3.71 18.67 15.76
C ALA A 4 -3.46 17.17 16.02
N SER A 5 -2.90 16.84 17.18
CA SER A 5 -2.69 15.46 17.61
C SER A 5 -4.01 14.73 17.90
N GLN A 6 -5.00 15.43 18.46
CA GLN A 6 -6.32 14.84 18.74
C GLN A 6 -7.12 14.60 17.46
N LEU A 7 -7.11 15.56 16.52
CA LEU A 7 -7.73 15.40 15.20
C LEU A 7 -7.11 14.23 14.42
N LEU A 8 -5.78 14.10 14.42
CA LEU A 8 -5.11 12.97 13.76
C LEU A 8 -5.44 11.62 14.38
N VAL A 9 -5.58 11.53 15.70
CA VAL A 9 -5.94 10.28 16.38
C VAL A 9 -7.41 9.93 16.12
N GLU A 10 -8.29 10.92 16.08
CA GLU A 10 -9.70 10.73 15.80
C GLU A 10 -9.96 10.39 14.32
N GLU A 11 -9.29 11.08 13.39
CA GLU A 11 -9.36 10.81 11.95
C GLU A 11 -8.71 9.46 11.59
N ALA A 12 -7.47 9.23 12.02
CA ALA A 12 -6.77 7.98 11.70
C ALA A 12 -7.35 6.78 12.45
N GLY A 13 -7.78 6.97 13.70
CA GLY A 13 -8.43 5.93 14.49
C GLY A 13 -9.85 5.60 14.00
N GLY A 14 -10.62 6.62 13.63
CA GLY A 14 -11.97 6.47 13.08
C GLY A 14 -11.96 5.75 11.73
N GLY A 15 -11.05 6.13 10.83
CA GLY A 15 -10.87 5.42 9.55
C GLY A 15 -10.47 3.96 9.75
N ALA A 16 -9.46 3.69 10.57
CA ALA A 16 -9.01 2.32 10.84
C ALA A 16 -10.10 1.42 11.42
N LEU A 17 -10.96 1.96 12.30
CA LEU A 17 -12.12 1.22 12.84
C LEU A 17 -13.14 0.89 11.74
N VAL A 18 -13.43 1.86 10.88
CA VAL A 18 -14.37 1.69 9.75
C VAL A 18 -13.85 0.68 8.75
N ASP A 19 -12.56 0.73 8.41
CA ASP A 19 -11.92 -0.24 7.51
C ASP A 19 -11.84 -1.64 8.12
N ALA A 20 -11.70 -1.74 9.45
CA ALA A 20 -11.76 -3.02 10.14
C ALA A 20 -13.15 -3.65 10.03
N VAL A 21 -14.21 -2.85 10.18
CA VAL A 21 -15.60 -3.32 9.98
C VAL A 21 -15.84 -3.70 8.52
N LEU A 22 -15.42 -2.86 7.58
CA LEU A 22 -15.59 -3.11 6.16
C LEU A 22 -14.81 -4.36 5.71
N GLY A 23 -13.56 -4.49 6.13
CA GLY A 23 -12.72 -5.66 5.87
C GLY A 23 -13.30 -6.95 6.47
N TYR A 24 -13.92 -6.86 7.65
CA TYR A 24 -14.64 -8.01 8.24
C TYR A 24 -15.89 -8.40 7.43
N ILE A 25 -16.64 -7.42 6.92
CA ILE A 25 -17.80 -7.67 6.03
C ILE A 25 -17.32 -8.34 4.74
N THR A 26 -16.29 -7.81 4.10
CA THR A 26 -15.67 -8.37 2.90
C THR A 26 -15.19 -9.80 3.14
N TYR A 27 -14.51 -10.07 4.26
CA TYR A 27 -14.10 -11.42 4.67
C TYR A 27 -15.29 -12.38 4.76
N ARG A 28 -16.40 -11.94 5.36
CA ARG A 28 -17.62 -12.76 5.49
C ARG A 28 -18.26 -13.06 4.14
N MET A 29 -18.20 -12.12 3.19
CA MET A 29 -18.69 -12.31 1.82
C MET A 29 -17.81 -13.31 1.06
N LEU A 30 -16.48 -13.15 1.13
CA LEU A 30 -15.51 -14.08 0.54
C LEU A 30 -15.74 -15.51 1.03
N LYS A 31 -15.95 -15.70 2.33
CA LYS A 31 -16.19 -17.03 2.91
C LYS A 31 -17.47 -17.73 2.40
N SER A 32 -18.42 -16.98 1.84
CA SER A 32 -19.70 -17.55 1.37
C SER A 32 -19.66 -18.03 -0.08
N ILE A 33 -18.56 -17.78 -0.79
CA ILE A 33 -18.43 -17.92 -2.25
C ILE A 33 -17.14 -18.68 -2.56
N ASP A 34 -17.21 -19.67 -3.45
CA ASP A 34 -16.06 -20.52 -3.86
C ASP A 34 -15.72 -20.34 -5.36
N SER A 35 -15.88 -19.13 -5.90
CA SER A 35 -15.67 -18.83 -7.33
C SER A 35 -14.70 -17.67 -7.55
N TYR A 36 -13.66 -17.92 -8.35
CA TYR A 36 -12.60 -16.94 -8.68
C TYR A 36 -13.15 -15.60 -9.20
N GLN A 37 -14.11 -15.62 -10.14
CA GLN A 37 -14.62 -14.37 -10.70
C GLN A 37 -15.31 -13.50 -9.65
N GLU A 38 -16.05 -14.12 -8.75
CA GLU A 38 -16.79 -13.41 -7.70
C GLU A 38 -15.85 -12.87 -6.63
N GLU A 39 -14.82 -13.60 -6.25
CA GLU A 39 -13.80 -13.13 -5.31
C GLU A 39 -13.02 -11.91 -5.85
N VAL A 40 -12.64 -11.91 -7.13
CA VAL A 40 -12.01 -10.74 -7.78
C VAL A 40 -12.94 -9.53 -7.75
N LEU A 41 -14.21 -9.72 -8.10
CA LEU A 41 -15.20 -8.65 -8.08
C LEU A 41 -15.44 -8.09 -6.67
N ILE A 42 -15.50 -8.96 -5.66
CA ILE A 42 -15.66 -8.52 -4.27
C ILE A 42 -14.43 -7.77 -3.77
N THR A 43 -13.21 -8.22 -4.09
CA THR A 43 -12.00 -7.51 -3.68
C THR A 43 -11.87 -6.14 -4.35
N LEU A 44 -12.19 -6.03 -5.64
CA LEU A 44 -12.30 -4.74 -6.33
C LEU A 44 -13.39 -3.85 -5.74
N ALA A 45 -14.58 -4.40 -5.49
CA ALA A 45 -15.68 -3.67 -4.88
C ALA A 45 -15.33 -3.19 -3.47
N ALA A 46 -14.65 -4.01 -2.68
CA ALA A 46 -14.15 -3.64 -1.36
C ALA A 46 -13.13 -2.49 -1.48
N VAL A 47 -12.23 -2.54 -2.48
CA VAL A 47 -11.26 -1.48 -2.69
C VAL A 47 -11.92 -0.13 -3.03
N LEU A 48 -12.90 -0.16 -3.93
CA LEU A 48 -13.65 1.03 -4.34
C LEU A 48 -14.56 1.55 -3.23
N ALA A 49 -15.26 0.66 -2.52
CA ALA A 49 -16.14 1.01 -1.41
C ALA A 49 -15.37 1.56 -0.22
N GLY A 50 -14.22 0.96 0.12
CA GLY A 50 -13.34 1.45 1.19
C GLY A 50 -12.80 2.83 0.88
N TYR A 51 -12.34 3.06 -0.35
CA TYR A 51 -11.84 4.37 -0.76
C TYR A 51 -12.95 5.43 -0.71
N ALA A 52 -14.15 5.10 -1.20
CA ALA A 52 -15.30 5.98 -1.12
C ALA A 52 -15.68 6.31 0.34
N LEU A 53 -15.75 5.31 1.22
CA LEU A 53 -16.03 5.53 2.64
C LEU A 53 -14.97 6.41 3.31
N ALA A 54 -13.70 6.14 3.06
CA ALA A 54 -12.59 6.92 3.60
C ALA A 54 -12.68 8.40 3.14
N SER A 55 -13.06 8.63 1.88
CA SER A 55 -13.26 9.99 1.36
C SER A 55 -14.41 10.74 2.06
N HIS A 56 -15.50 10.04 2.42
CA HIS A 56 -16.63 10.64 3.15
C HIS A 56 -16.29 10.97 4.61
N LEU A 57 -15.39 10.21 5.21
CA LEU A 57 -14.93 10.40 6.59
C LEU A 57 -13.73 11.35 6.70
N HIS A 58 -13.31 11.96 5.59
CA HIS A 58 -12.13 12.84 5.52
C HIS A 58 -10.83 12.19 6.00
N VAL A 59 -10.71 10.86 5.91
CA VAL A 59 -9.51 10.11 6.31
C VAL A 59 -8.66 9.80 5.08
N SER A 60 -7.37 9.51 5.28
CA SER A 60 -6.45 9.09 4.22
C SER A 60 -6.90 7.76 3.58
N GLY A 61 -7.51 7.85 2.39
CA GLY A 61 -7.96 6.72 1.59
C GLY A 61 -6.90 5.63 1.41
N PRO A 62 -5.66 5.96 0.95
CA PRO A 62 -4.62 4.94 0.77
C PRO A 62 -4.24 4.22 2.08
N LEU A 63 -4.19 4.92 3.21
CA LEU A 63 -3.87 4.30 4.51
C LEU A 63 -4.99 3.35 4.95
N ALA A 64 -6.22 3.79 4.78
CA ALA A 64 -7.44 3.01 5.04
C ALA A 64 -7.45 1.69 4.24
N MET A 65 -7.14 1.78 2.94
CA MET A 65 -7.06 0.60 2.06
C MET A 65 -6.01 -0.41 2.50
N VAL A 66 -4.85 0.04 2.98
CA VAL A 66 -3.79 -0.87 3.46
C VAL A 66 -4.24 -1.63 4.70
N VAL A 67 -4.96 -0.99 5.63
CA VAL A 67 -5.50 -1.65 6.84
C VAL A 67 -6.52 -2.72 6.43
N MET A 68 -7.46 -2.37 5.55
CA MET A 68 -8.45 -3.34 5.05
C MET A 68 -7.79 -4.49 4.28
N GLY A 69 -6.83 -4.19 3.40
CA GLY A 69 -6.08 -5.19 2.65
C GLY A 69 -5.28 -6.14 3.54
N LEU A 70 -4.75 -5.66 4.67
CA LEU A 70 -4.03 -6.49 5.64
C LEU A 70 -4.98 -7.43 6.39
N ILE A 71 -6.20 -6.99 6.69
CA ILE A 71 -7.24 -7.82 7.32
C ILE A 71 -7.75 -8.90 6.34
N VAL A 72 -8.08 -8.50 5.11
CA VAL A 72 -8.55 -9.42 4.06
C VAL A 72 -7.45 -10.40 3.66
N GLY A 73 -6.21 -9.91 3.52
CA GLY A 73 -5.04 -10.73 3.21
C GLY A 73 -4.73 -11.75 4.31
N ASN A 74 -4.68 -11.34 5.58
CA ASN A 74 -4.37 -12.27 6.67
C ASN A 74 -5.52 -13.25 6.94
N GLN A 75 -6.75 -12.73 7.10
CA GLN A 75 -7.88 -13.52 7.58
C GLN A 75 -8.59 -14.26 6.44
N GLY A 76 -8.66 -13.67 5.24
CA GLY A 76 -9.25 -14.28 4.04
C GLY A 76 -8.46 -15.49 3.55
N ARG A 77 -7.14 -15.36 3.42
CA ARG A 77 -6.28 -16.46 2.95
C ARG A 77 -6.27 -17.66 3.89
N SER A 78 -6.21 -17.42 5.20
CA SER A 78 -6.10 -18.53 6.17
C SER A 78 -7.39 -19.34 6.39
N HIS A 79 -8.57 -18.80 6.07
CA HIS A 79 -9.84 -19.40 6.52
C HIS A 79 -11.03 -19.28 5.55
N ALA A 80 -10.88 -18.64 4.40
CA ALA A 80 -11.99 -18.37 3.48
C ALA A 80 -11.74 -18.75 2.02
N MET A 81 -10.53 -19.14 1.61
CA MET A 81 -10.21 -19.42 0.20
C MET A 81 -9.50 -20.76 0.00
N SER A 82 -9.68 -21.34 -1.19
CA SER A 82 -8.87 -22.46 -1.67
C SER A 82 -7.51 -21.98 -2.19
N GLU A 83 -6.49 -22.85 -2.17
CA GLU A 83 -5.13 -22.51 -2.65
C GLU A 83 -5.10 -22.05 -4.11
N GLU A 84 -6.00 -22.58 -4.96
CA GLU A 84 -6.08 -22.20 -6.37
C GLU A 84 -6.67 -20.80 -6.54
N THR A 85 -7.71 -20.46 -5.78
CA THR A 85 -8.36 -19.16 -5.88
C THR A 85 -7.49 -18.04 -5.31
N GLU A 86 -6.80 -18.29 -4.19
CA GLU A 86 -5.82 -17.36 -3.63
C GLU A 86 -4.73 -17.01 -4.65
N LYS A 87 -4.16 -18.01 -5.32
CA LYS A 87 -3.10 -17.80 -6.30
C LYS A 87 -3.57 -16.98 -7.50
N ASN A 88 -4.80 -17.21 -7.96
CA ASN A 88 -5.35 -16.46 -9.08
C ASN A 88 -5.65 -15.00 -8.70
N LEU A 89 -6.11 -14.75 -7.47
CA LEU A 89 -6.27 -13.39 -6.95
C LEU A 89 -4.93 -12.65 -6.85
N ASP A 90 -3.90 -13.31 -6.35
CA ASP A 90 -2.56 -12.73 -6.24
C ASP A 90 -2.02 -12.33 -7.62
N MET A 91 -2.18 -13.20 -8.61
CA MET A 91 -1.81 -12.91 -9.99
C MET A 91 -2.63 -11.73 -10.56
N PHE A 92 -3.93 -11.66 -10.28
CA PHE A 92 -4.76 -10.54 -10.72
C PHE A 92 -4.28 -9.20 -10.15
N TRP A 93 -3.96 -9.16 -8.85
CA TRP A 93 -3.51 -7.95 -8.18
C TRP A 93 -2.09 -7.54 -8.59
N GLU A 94 -1.19 -8.50 -8.82
CA GLU A 94 0.15 -8.24 -9.37
C GLU A 94 0.06 -7.63 -10.78
N LEU A 95 -0.75 -8.21 -11.66
CA LEU A 95 -0.98 -7.66 -13.00
C LEU A 95 -1.61 -6.26 -12.95
N THR A 96 -2.54 -6.04 -12.01
CA THR A 96 -3.17 -4.72 -11.84
C THR A 96 -2.16 -3.68 -11.37
N ASP A 97 -1.29 -4.01 -10.39
CA ASP A 97 -0.22 -3.13 -9.92
C ASP A 97 0.77 -2.79 -11.05
N GLU A 98 1.16 -3.78 -11.85
CA GLU A 98 2.03 -3.57 -13.02
C GLU A 98 1.40 -2.63 -14.05
N ILE A 99 0.12 -2.82 -14.38
CA ILE A 99 -0.60 -1.97 -15.34
C ILE A 99 -0.73 -0.55 -14.79
N LEU A 100 -1.14 -0.38 -13.52
CA LEU A 100 -1.28 0.94 -12.90
C LEU A 100 0.06 1.68 -12.85
N ASN A 101 1.15 0.97 -12.54
CA ASN A 101 2.49 1.53 -12.53
C ASN A 101 2.94 1.95 -13.95
N ALA A 102 2.67 1.13 -14.97
CA ALA A 102 2.95 1.48 -16.36
C ALA A 102 2.17 2.73 -16.81
N VAL A 103 0.88 2.82 -16.48
CA VAL A 103 0.05 3.99 -16.75
C VAL A 103 0.58 5.22 -16.01
N LEU A 104 0.97 5.08 -14.74
CA LEU A 104 1.57 6.17 -13.94
C LEU A 104 2.85 6.70 -14.60
N PHE A 105 3.73 5.83 -15.09
CA PHE A 105 4.91 6.26 -15.83
C PHE A 105 4.58 6.99 -17.13
N VAL A 106 3.59 6.52 -17.89
CA VAL A 106 3.14 7.19 -19.12
C VAL A 106 2.57 8.58 -18.80
N LEU A 107 1.74 8.69 -17.76
CA LEU A 107 1.15 9.97 -17.34
C LEU A 107 2.23 10.96 -16.87
N ILE A 108 3.17 10.53 -16.03
CA ILE A 108 4.30 11.36 -15.60
C ILE A 108 5.16 11.77 -16.80
N GLY A 109 5.43 10.85 -17.72
CA GLY A 109 6.20 11.13 -18.94
C GLY A 109 5.51 12.18 -19.83
N LEU A 110 4.19 12.08 -19.99
CA LEU A 110 3.40 13.06 -20.73
C LEU A 110 3.42 14.43 -20.05
N GLU A 111 3.26 14.48 -18.74
CA GLU A 111 3.33 15.73 -17.96
C GLU A 111 4.67 16.45 -18.17
N ILE A 112 5.78 15.70 -18.16
CA ILE A 112 7.14 16.26 -18.37
C ILE A 112 7.28 16.93 -19.75
N VAL A 113 6.65 16.39 -20.80
CA VAL A 113 6.72 16.97 -22.16
C VAL A 113 5.98 18.31 -22.24
N LEU A 114 4.95 18.52 -21.41
CA LEU A 114 4.16 19.76 -21.39
C LEU A 114 4.80 20.87 -20.52
N ILE A 115 5.77 20.52 -19.68
CA ILE A 115 6.43 21.48 -18.79
C ILE A 115 7.40 22.39 -19.57
N HIS A 116 7.27 23.70 -19.35
CA HIS A 116 8.21 24.69 -19.89
C HIS A 116 9.41 24.83 -18.97
N PHE A 117 10.59 24.43 -19.44
CA PHE A 117 11.83 24.52 -18.66
C PHE A 117 12.27 25.97 -18.45
N SER A 118 12.16 26.45 -17.22
CA SER A 118 12.73 27.74 -16.79
C SER A 118 13.99 27.53 -15.95
N GLY A 119 14.87 28.54 -15.90
CA GLY A 119 16.05 28.50 -15.02
C GLY A 119 15.68 28.30 -13.55
N THR A 120 14.51 28.80 -13.12
CA THR A 120 13.96 28.56 -11.79
C THR A 120 13.68 27.08 -11.56
N LEU A 121 13.02 26.38 -12.50
CA LEU A 121 12.74 24.94 -12.39
C LEU A 121 14.02 24.11 -12.25
N ALA A 122 15.11 24.48 -12.93
CA ALA A 122 16.39 23.79 -12.80
C ALA A 122 16.97 23.92 -11.38
N VAL A 123 16.89 25.12 -10.78
CA VAL A 123 17.33 25.37 -9.39
C VAL A 123 16.44 24.63 -8.40
N THR A 124 15.12 24.67 -8.57
CA THR A 124 14.19 23.92 -7.69
C THR A 124 14.40 22.41 -7.80
N GLY A 125 14.62 21.89 -9.01
CA GLY A 125 14.93 20.48 -9.25
C GLY A 125 16.22 20.04 -8.55
N LEU A 126 17.29 20.82 -8.68
CA LEU A 126 18.55 20.55 -7.96
C LEU A 126 18.35 20.58 -6.44
N ALA A 127 17.60 21.55 -5.93
CA ALA A 127 17.30 21.65 -4.51
C ALA A 127 16.53 20.43 -4.00
N VAL A 128 15.53 19.94 -4.74
CA VAL A 128 14.78 18.72 -4.41
C VAL A 128 15.68 17.49 -4.40
N ILE A 129 16.60 17.34 -5.36
CA ILE A 129 17.56 16.23 -5.39
C ILE A 129 18.45 16.26 -4.13
N VAL A 130 19.04 17.42 -3.81
CA VAL A 130 19.88 17.55 -2.61
C VAL A 130 19.08 17.29 -1.34
N LEU A 131 17.87 17.84 -1.24
CA LEU A 131 16.99 17.66 -0.09
C LEU A 131 16.59 16.19 0.10
N THR A 132 16.20 15.49 -0.96
CA THR A 132 15.82 14.07 -0.91
C THR A 132 17.00 13.17 -0.54
N LEU A 133 18.20 13.46 -1.06
CA LEU A 133 19.43 12.75 -0.66
C LEU A 133 19.77 12.98 0.81
N LEU A 134 19.69 14.22 1.30
CA LEU A 134 19.92 14.53 2.71
C LEU A 134 18.88 13.87 3.63
N ALA A 135 17.59 13.91 3.26
CA ALA A 135 16.53 13.24 4.00
C ALA A 135 16.78 11.73 4.08
N ARG A 136 17.16 11.09 2.96
CA ARG A 136 17.50 9.66 2.93
C ARG A 136 18.72 9.34 3.77
N LEU A 137 19.74 10.20 3.76
CA LEU A 137 20.93 10.04 4.57
C LEU A 137 20.61 10.14 6.06
N LEU A 138 19.80 11.11 6.48
CA LEU A 138 19.37 11.26 7.88
C LEU A 138 18.53 10.08 8.37
N THR A 139 17.54 9.64 7.58
CA THR A 139 16.67 8.50 7.92
C THR A 139 17.45 7.18 7.96
N CYS A 140 18.23 6.87 6.92
CA CYS A 140 19.05 5.65 6.90
C CYS A 140 20.19 5.69 7.94
N ARG A 141 20.74 6.86 8.27
CA ARG A 141 21.76 6.99 9.33
C ARG A 141 21.16 6.72 10.71
N ARG A 142 19.99 7.28 11.01
CA ARG A 142 19.29 7.00 12.29
C ARG A 142 18.81 5.55 12.39
N SER A 143 18.26 4.99 11.33
CA SER A 143 17.82 3.59 11.31
C SER A 143 19.00 2.62 11.46
N ARG A 144 20.14 2.87 10.80
CA ARG A 144 21.37 2.08 10.98
C ARG A 144 21.97 2.20 12.39
N CYS A 145 21.95 3.38 13.00
CA CYS A 145 22.38 3.53 14.40
C CYS A 145 21.43 2.85 15.39
N SER A 146 20.13 2.77 15.09
CA SER A 146 19.16 2.04 15.92
C SER A 146 19.25 0.52 15.76
N ALA A 147 19.68 0.04 14.59
CA ALA A 147 19.89 -1.39 14.31
C ALA A 147 21.26 -1.93 14.80
N GLY A 148 22.06 -1.11 15.47
CA GLY A 148 23.34 -1.52 16.06
C GLY A 148 23.21 -2.43 17.29
N GLN A 149 22.00 -2.77 17.73
CA GLN A 149 21.81 -3.60 18.92
C GLN A 149 20.43 -4.29 18.92
N THR A 150 20.21 -5.26 18.03
CA THR A 150 19.41 -6.50 18.24
C THR A 150 19.07 -7.18 16.91
N ALA A 151 19.86 -8.17 16.49
CA ALA A 151 19.37 -9.42 15.88
C ALA A 151 20.54 -10.26 15.32
N PRO A 152 20.83 -11.45 15.86
CA PRO A 152 21.73 -12.41 15.21
C PRO A 152 21.08 -12.94 13.92
N TYR A 153 21.81 -12.73 12.82
CA TYR A 153 21.49 -13.17 11.46
C TYR A 153 21.54 -14.70 11.35
N GLN A 154 20.39 -15.37 11.46
CA GLN A 154 20.22 -16.79 11.16
C GLN A 154 20.33 -17.01 9.64
N ARG A 155 21.56 -17.16 9.15
CA ARG A 155 21.85 -17.54 7.77
C ARG A 155 21.66 -19.05 7.61
N LYS A 156 20.50 -19.54 7.15
CA LYS A 156 20.37 -20.89 6.56
C LYS A 156 19.10 -21.08 5.73
N LYS A 157 19.29 -21.14 4.40
CA LYS A 157 18.70 -22.07 3.40
C LYS A 157 18.34 -21.37 2.08
N TYR A 158 19.36 -21.16 1.26
CA TYR A 158 19.32 -21.26 -0.22
C TYR A 158 20.76 -21.66 -0.65
N VAL A 159 21.24 -22.85 -0.25
CA VAL A 159 21.39 -24.00 -1.15
C VAL A 159 20.63 -23.83 -2.48
N ILE A 160 21.23 -23.06 -3.38
CA ILE A 160 21.13 -23.22 -4.83
C ILE A 160 22.44 -23.97 -5.16
N THR A 161 22.46 -25.30 -5.17
CA THR A 161 21.94 -26.17 -6.25
C THR A 161 22.55 -25.81 -7.59
N THR A 162 23.70 -26.43 -7.84
CA THR A 162 23.97 -27.18 -9.07
C THR A 162 23.57 -26.51 -10.38
N LEU A 163 24.46 -25.68 -10.92
CA LEU A 163 25.09 -25.84 -12.24
C LEU A 163 26.06 -24.68 -12.49
#